data_AF-A0A0D2B611-F1
#
_entry.id   AF-A0A0D2B611-F1
#
_cell.length_a   1.000
_cell.length_b   1.000
_cell.length_c   1.000
_cell.angle_alpha   90.00
_cell.angle_beta   90.00
_cell.angle_gamma   90.00
#
_symmetry.space_group_name_H-M   'P 1'
#
loop_
_entity.id
_entity.type
_entity.pdbx_description
1 polymer ?
#
loop_
_entity_poly.entity_id
_entity_poly.type
_entity_poly.pdbx_seq_one_letter_code
_entity_poly.pdbx_strand_id
1 'polypeptide(L)'
;MSGAELRKRPLPKVTMSTTNALTTRSEANPRTVTWQEIPEWQLDNEYILGGHRREKADYLDILTSVTFLHNETYNVHTHLSGAVLLPLVAAAFLRSLPEPQFLNVSSLDYAMLGIYF
;
A
#
# COMPACT_ATOMS: atom_id res chain seq x y z
N MET A 1 40.49 56.93 -19.11
CA MET A 1 41.71 56.14 -18.78
C MET A 1 41.32 55.05 -17.80
N SER A 2 41.70 53.82 -18.15
CA SER A 2 41.71 52.58 -17.34
C SER A 2 40.37 51.97 -16.92
N GLY A 3 39.81 51.12 -17.79
CA GLY A 3 38.86 50.08 -17.40
C GLY A 3 39.62 48.92 -16.77
N ALA A 4 39.11 48.39 -15.66
CA ALA A 4 39.72 47.27 -14.95
C ALA A 4 39.53 45.97 -15.75
N GLU A 5 40.63 45.37 -16.21
CA GLU A 5 40.60 44.03 -16.81
C GLU A 5 40.44 42.95 -15.74
N LEU A 6 39.31 42.24 -15.78
CA LEU A 6 39.08 41.04 -14.96
C LEU A 6 39.84 39.85 -15.57
N ARG A 7 40.87 39.40 -14.86
CA ARG A 7 41.69 38.21 -15.18
C ARG A 7 40.81 36.95 -15.22
N LYS A 8 40.56 36.41 -16.41
CA LYS A 8 39.82 35.14 -16.60
C LYS A 8 40.66 33.96 -16.08
N ARG A 9 40.06 33.13 -15.23
CA ARG A 9 40.65 31.85 -14.80
C ARG A 9 40.53 30.83 -15.95
N PRO A 10 41.57 30.02 -16.24
CA PRO A 10 41.43 28.94 -17.20
C PRO A 10 40.52 27.86 -16.61
N LEU A 11 39.39 27.58 -17.25
CA LEU A 11 38.58 26.41 -16.95
C LEU A 11 39.31 25.16 -17.45
N PRO A 12 39.35 24.07 -16.66
CA PRO A 12 39.98 22.83 -17.08
C PRO A 12 39.24 22.28 -18.29
N LYS A 13 40.01 21.97 -19.35
CA LYS A 13 39.51 21.31 -20.56
C LYS A 13 39.20 19.86 -20.20
N VAL A 14 37.96 19.60 -19.78
CA VAL A 14 37.47 18.25 -19.49
C VAL A 14 37.54 17.46 -20.80
N THR A 15 38.55 16.59 -20.87
CA THR A 15 38.76 15.68 -21.99
C THR A 15 37.84 14.50 -21.77
N MET A 16 36.88 14.33 -22.68
CA MET A 16 36.03 13.15 -22.77
C MET A 16 36.90 11.93 -23.10
N SER A 17 37.31 11.17 -22.09
CA SER A 17 37.76 9.80 -22.33
C SER A 17 37.72 8.96 -21.07
N THR A 18 37.06 7.82 -21.21
CA THR A 18 37.10 6.66 -20.32
C THR A 18 36.30 6.81 -19.03
N THR A 19 35.07 6.29 -19.02
CA THR A 19 34.85 4.89 -18.64
C THR A 19 33.40 4.55 -18.98
N ASN A 20 33.19 3.77 -20.05
CA ASN A 20 31.97 2.99 -20.22
C ASN A 20 31.99 1.89 -19.14
N ALA A 21 31.84 2.27 -17.89
CA ALA A 21 31.43 1.35 -16.85
C ALA A 21 29.92 1.22 -17.07
N LEU A 22 29.56 0.35 -18.02
CA LEU A 22 28.23 -0.21 -18.07
C LEU A 22 28.10 -1.02 -16.77
N THR A 23 27.76 -0.33 -15.68
CA THR A 23 27.23 -0.93 -14.48
C THR A 23 25.96 -1.63 -14.96
N THR A 24 26.07 -2.92 -15.30
CA THR A 24 24.96 -3.84 -15.31
C THR A 24 24.48 -3.97 -13.86
N ARG A 25 23.87 -2.89 -13.36
CA ARG A 25 23.02 -2.96 -12.19
C ARG A 25 21.85 -3.79 -12.68
N SER A 26 21.82 -5.07 -12.30
CA SER A 26 20.62 -5.90 -12.42
C SER A 26 19.44 -5.00 -12.07
N GLU A 27 18.60 -4.67 -13.05
CA GLU A 27 17.46 -3.80 -12.81
C GLU A 27 16.57 -4.53 -11.82
N ALA A 28 16.66 -4.13 -10.55
CA ALA A 28 15.89 -4.72 -9.49
C ALA A 28 14.44 -4.39 -9.83
N ASN A 29 13.67 -5.40 -10.21
CA ASN A 29 12.29 -5.21 -10.63
C ASN A 29 11.47 -4.79 -9.39
N PRO A 30 11.10 -3.50 -9.22
CA PRO A 30 10.48 -3.03 -7.99
C PRO A 30 9.11 -3.70 -7.80
N ARG A 31 8.73 -4.03 -6.56
CA ARG A 31 7.42 -4.68 -6.30
C ARG A 31 6.23 -3.75 -6.56
N THR A 32 6.47 -2.44 -6.53
CA THR A 32 5.47 -1.39 -6.71
C THR A 32 5.85 -0.46 -7.85
N VAL A 33 4.85 0.25 -8.37
CA VAL A 33 4.97 1.20 -9.48
C VAL A 33 4.46 2.59 -9.09
N THR A 34 4.76 3.57 -9.92
CA THR A 34 4.28 4.96 -9.80
C THR A 34 2.89 5.12 -10.39
N TRP A 35 2.23 6.23 -10.07
CA TRP A 35 0.89 6.57 -10.58
C TRP A 35 0.81 6.61 -12.11
N GLN A 36 1.88 6.98 -12.80
CA GLN A 36 1.92 7.07 -14.26
C GLN A 36 2.06 5.70 -14.94
N GLU A 37 2.39 4.66 -14.17
CA GLU A 37 2.66 3.31 -14.65
C GLU A 37 1.50 2.34 -14.40
N ILE A 38 0.45 2.76 -13.66
CA ILE A 38 -0.72 1.92 -13.40
C ILE A 38 -1.75 2.03 -14.53
N PRO A 39 -2.54 0.95 -14.76
CA PRO A 39 -3.60 0.99 -15.75
C PRO A 39 -4.73 1.95 -15.34
N GLU A 40 -5.48 2.44 -16.33
CA GLU A 40 -6.50 3.48 -16.12
C GLU A 40 -7.56 3.12 -15.08
N TRP A 41 -7.94 1.84 -14.98
CA TRP A 41 -8.92 1.37 -14.01
C TRP A 41 -8.43 1.43 -12.56
N GLN A 42 -7.12 1.54 -12.33
CA GLN A 42 -6.51 1.65 -11.01
C GLN A 42 -6.23 3.12 -10.62
N LEU A 43 -6.46 4.09 -11.53
CA LEU A 43 -6.30 5.52 -11.26
C LEU A 43 -7.47 6.07 -10.43
N ASP A 44 -7.47 5.82 -9.13
CA ASP A 44 -8.51 6.27 -8.20
C ASP A 44 -8.24 7.67 -7.58
N ASN A 45 -7.03 7.91 -7.10
CA ASN A 45 -6.61 9.10 -6.38
C ASN A 45 -5.27 9.65 -6.89
N GLU A 46 -5.34 10.74 -7.66
CA GLU A 46 -4.18 11.40 -8.28
C GLU A 46 -3.12 11.91 -7.30
N TYR A 47 -3.46 12.05 -6.01
CA TYR A 47 -2.53 12.48 -4.97
C TYR A 47 -1.62 11.33 -4.48
N ILE A 48 -1.93 10.07 -4.81
CA ILE A 48 -1.09 8.91 -4.50
C ILE A 48 -0.10 8.68 -5.63
N LEU A 49 1.06 9.32 -5.54
CA LEU A 49 2.04 9.37 -6.63
C LEU A 49 2.80 8.04 -6.86
N GLY A 50 2.78 7.11 -5.91
CA GLY A 50 3.48 5.84 -6.05
C GLY A 50 3.18 4.83 -4.95
N GLY A 51 3.90 3.70 -4.98
CA GLY A 51 3.63 2.58 -4.09
C GLY A 51 2.46 1.71 -4.58
N HIS A 52 2.04 1.89 -5.83
CA HIS A 52 0.95 1.12 -6.41
C HIS A 52 1.36 -0.32 -6.65
N ARG A 53 0.46 -1.26 -6.36
CA ARG A 53 0.64 -2.65 -6.76
C ARG A 53 0.55 -2.75 -8.28
N ARG A 54 1.36 -3.64 -8.87
CA ARG A 54 1.25 -3.98 -10.29
C ARG A 54 0.04 -4.83 -10.58
N GLU A 55 -0.47 -4.70 -11.80
CA GLU A 55 -1.41 -5.66 -12.35
C GLU A 55 -0.77 -7.05 -12.40
N LYS A 56 -1.48 -8.03 -11.87
CA LYS A 56 -1.10 -9.44 -11.88
C LYS A 56 -2.35 -10.28 -12.12
N ALA A 57 -2.24 -11.31 -12.96
CA ALA A 57 -3.35 -12.18 -13.31
C ALA A 57 -3.61 -13.32 -12.30
N ASP A 58 -2.67 -13.60 -11.39
CA ASP A 58 -2.78 -14.70 -10.42
C ASP A 58 -3.29 -14.20 -9.05
N TYR A 59 -4.29 -14.90 -8.52
CA TYR A 59 -4.84 -14.66 -7.18
C TYR A 59 -3.85 -14.95 -6.06
N LEU A 60 -2.95 -15.92 -6.22
CA LEU A 60 -1.93 -16.18 -5.20
C LEU A 60 -0.97 -14.99 -5.09
N ASP A 61 -0.59 -14.41 -6.22
CA ASP A 61 0.20 -13.20 -6.26
C ASP A 61 -0.54 -12.01 -5.61
N ILE A 62 -1.84 -11.86 -5.85
CA ILE A 62 -2.67 -10.85 -5.18
C ILE A 62 -2.68 -11.08 -3.67
N LEU A 63 -2.74 -12.33 -3.19
CA LEU A 63 -2.73 -12.65 -1.77
C LEU A 63 -1.35 -12.39 -1.13
N THR A 64 -0.25 -12.70 -1.82
CA THR A 64 1.11 -12.39 -1.34
C THR A 64 1.33 -10.89 -1.18
N SER A 65 0.68 -10.08 -2.03
CA SER A 65 -0.03 -8.85 -1.63
C SER A 65 0.19 -8.30 -0.24
N VAL A 66 -0.55 -8.95 0.66
CA VAL A 66 -0.78 -8.60 2.05
C VAL A 66 0.50 -8.65 2.90
N THR A 67 1.57 -9.25 2.36
CA THR A 67 2.84 -9.43 3.08
C THR A 67 3.87 -8.34 2.78
N PHE A 68 3.59 -7.41 1.86
CA PHE A 68 4.49 -6.29 1.55
C PHE A 68 3.74 -4.95 1.48
N LEU A 69 4.50 -3.86 1.57
CA LEU A 69 3.95 -2.51 1.61
C LEU A 69 3.60 -1.98 0.21
N HIS A 70 2.39 -1.48 0.05
CA HIS A 70 1.84 -0.80 -1.12
C HIS A 70 0.74 0.18 -0.69
N ASN A 71 0.19 0.96 -1.62
CA ASN A 71 -0.83 2.00 -1.37
C ASN A 71 -2.06 1.46 -0.60
N GLU A 72 -2.53 0.27 -0.95
CA GLU A 72 -3.68 -0.38 -0.31
C GLU A 72 -3.39 -1.15 0.98
N THR A 73 -2.14 -1.19 1.48
CA THR A 73 -1.77 -2.04 2.62
C THR A 73 -2.62 -1.76 3.86
N TYR A 74 -2.80 -0.49 4.23
CA TYR A 74 -3.61 -0.15 5.40
C TYR A 74 -5.12 -0.38 5.17
N ASN A 75 -5.62 -0.12 3.97
CA ASN A 75 -7.01 -0.41 3.60
C ASN A 75 -7.29 -1.91 3.77
N VAL A 76 -6.40 -2.77 3.28
CA VAL A 76 -6.54 -4.22 3.44
C VAL A 76 -6.42 -4.64 4.91
N HIS A 77 -5.37 -4.23 5.63
CA HIS A 77 -5.17 -4.73 6.99
C HIS A 77 -6.22 -4.26 8.00
N THR A 78 -6.69 -3.02 7.89
CA THR A 78 -7.74 -2.50 8.78
C THR A 78 -9.02 -3.30 8.63
N HIS A 79 -9.49 -3.51 7.39
CA HIS A 79 -10.68 -4.32 7.14
C HIS A 79 -10.46 -5.82 7.43
N LEU A 80 -9.31 -6.39 7.09
CA LEU A 80 -9.00 -7.79 7.36
C LEU A 80 -8.99 -8.09 8.86
N SER A 81 -8.38 -7.19 9.66
CA SER A 81 -8.39 -7.32 11.12
C SER A 81 -9.81 -7.26 11.67
N GLY A 82 -10.65 -6.36 11.17
CA GLY A 82 -12.07 -6.28 11.53
C GLY A 82 -12.83 -7.55 11.15
N ALA A 83 -12.64 -8.05 9.93
CA ALA A 83 -13.29 -9.26 9.42
C ALA A 83 -12.97 -10.52 10.23
N VAL A 84 -11.78 -10.59 10.84
CA VAL A 84 -11.39 -11.70 11.72
C VAL A 84 -11.87 -11.47 13.17
N LEU A 85 -11.67 -10.27 13.71
CA LEU A 85 -11.92 -10.01 15.12
C LEU A 85 -13.40 -9.87 15.46
N LEU A 86 -14.20 -9.20 14.62
CA LEU A 86 -15.62 -8.95 14.94
C LEU A 86 -16.42 -10.25 15.12
N PRO A 87 -16.36 -11.25 14.21
CA PRO A 87 -17.08 -12.49 14.40
C PRO A 87 -16.64 -13.27 15.64
N LEU A 88 -15.34 -13.24 15.96
CA LEU A 88 -14.81 -13.90 17.16
C LEU A 88 -15.32 -13.22 18.44
N VAL A 89 -15.31 -11.89 18.48
CA VAL A 89 -15.84 -11.11 19.60
C VAL A 89 -17.34 -11.32 19.73
N ALA A 90 -18.10 -11.27 18.64
CA ALA A 90 -19.55 -11.52 18.64
C ALA A 90 -19.87 -12.93 19.13
N ALA A 91 -19.16 -13.96 18.65
CA ALA A 91 -19.36 -15.33 19.08
C ALA A 91 -18.97 -15.55 20.56
N ALA A 92 -17.89 -14.93 21.03
CA ALA A 92 -17.49 -14.97 22.44
C ALA A 92 -18.53 -14.26 23.33
N PHE A 93 -18.99 -13.08 22.90
CA PHE A 93 -20.01 -12.30 23.59
C PHE A 93 -21.31 -13.08 23.70
N LEU A 94 -21.84 -13.61 22.58
CA LEU A 94 -23.06 -14.44 22.54
C LEU A 94 -22.99 -15.66 23.46
N ARG A 95 -21.82 -16.32 23.55
CA ARG A 95 -21.61 -17.45 24.46
C ARG A 95 -21.51 -17.06 25.94
N SER A 96 -21.03 -15.85 26.21
CA SER A 96 -20.85 -15.35 27.58
C SER A 96 -22.12 -14.81 28.22
N LEU A 97 -23.17 -14.57 27.42
CA LEU A 97 -24.45 -14.07 27.93
C LEU A 97 -25.15 -15.18 28.72
N PRO A 98 -25.37 -15.01 30.04
CA PRO A 98 -26.22 -15.90 30.83
C PRO A 98 -27.67 -15.83 30.33
N GLU A 99 -28.51 -16.77 30.80
CA GLU A 99 -29.99 -16.75 30.68
C GLU A 99 -30.58 -15.32 30.65
N PRO A 100 -31.68 -15.08 29.89
CA PRO A 100 -32.13 -13.75 29.49
C PRO A 100 -32.14 -12.76 30.67
N GLN A 101 -31.13 -11.87 30.66
CA GLN A 101 -30.85 -10.93 31.76
C GLN A 101 -31.83 -9.75 31.79
N PHE A 102 -32.62 -9.59 30.72
CA PHE A 102 -33.58 -8.51 30.54
C PHE A 102 -34.98 -9.08 30.30
N LEU A 103 -35.99 -8.44 30.89
CA LEU A 103 -37.41 -8.73 30.63
C LEU A 103 -37.69 -8.55 29.13
N ASN A 104 -38.29 -9.58 28.50
CA ASN A 104 -38.67 -9.66 27.08
C ASN A 104 -37.55 -9.96 26.06
N VAL A 105 -36.36 -10.38 26.49
CA VAL A 105 -35.36 -10.90 25.54
C VAL A 105 -35.72 -12.32 25.13
N SER A 106 -35.79 -12.54 23.82
CA SER A 106 -36.13 -13.79 23.17
C SER A 106 -34.97 -14.33 22.35
N SER A 107 -35.03 -15.60 21.93
CA SER A 107 -34.05 -16.19 21.02
C SER A 107 -33.94 -15.45 19.68
N LEU A 108 -34.98 -14.69 19.28
CA LEU A 108 -34.98 -13.90 18.05
C LEU A 108 -33.99 -12.73 18.13
N ASP A 109 -33.81 -12.12 19.30
CA ASP A 109 -32.90 -10.99 19.48
C ASP A 109 -31.44 -11.41 19.27
N TYR A 110 -31.07 -12.61 19.77
CA TYR A 110 -29.76 -13.21 19.53
C TYR A 110 -29.57 -13.61 18.06
N ALA A 111 -30.62 -14.10 17.40
CA ALA A 111 -30.58 -14.41 15.97
C ALA A 111 -30.39 -13.15 15.12
N MET A 112 -31.08 -12.05 15.45
CA MET A 112 -30.90 -10.75 14.79
C MET A 112 -29.47 -10.22 14.96
N LEU A 113 -28.90 -10.33 16.17
CA LEU A 113 -27.50 -9.97 16.41
C LEU A 113 -26.53 -10.81 15.58
N GLY A 114 -26.80 -12.12 15.45
CA GLY A 114 -26.01 -13.02 14.61
C GLY A 114 -26.19 -12.81 13.10
N ILE A 115 -27.26 -12.17 12.64
CA ILE A 115 -27.45 -11.78 11.22
C ILE A 115 -26.74 -10.44 10.93
N TYR A 116 -26.71 -9.54 11.92
CA TYR A 116 -26.05 -8.25 11.80
C TYR A 116 -24.51 -8.38 11.69
N PHE A 117 -23.93 -9.34 12.41
CA PHE A 117 -22.50 -9.66 12.36
C PHE A 117 -22.18 -10.75 11.32
#